data_AF-A0A453JGJ1-F1
#
_entry.id   AF-A0A453JGJ1-F1
#
_cell.length_a   1.000
_cell.length_b   1.000
_cell.length_c   1.000
_cell.angle_alpha   90.00
_cell.angle_beta   90.00
_cell.angle_gamma   90.00
#
_symmetry.space_group_name_H-M   'P 1'
#
loop_
_entity.id
_entity.type
_entity.pdbx_description
1 polymer ?
#
loop_
_entity_poly.entity_id
_entity_poly.type
_entity_poly.pdbx_seq_one_letter_code
_entity_poly.pdbx_strand_id
1 'polypeptide(L)'
;AHREQLQPSPKAQARAGGLFARMDLQRRQQLAAIDPVPAPTDAELDERATLLKIKPTCCDGWICLICRRLNEPKDNLLCKIPPFKCATRNCKGQCPGTAGMNINDCEVNGVRTNFAIRDQGPNPTCAAHALVAAMDVSIRIEGALREVTICLPLNIVDLFAKYYPLFREGVGNEVEEADRMRRIPNLLRIAQLLGVKYVCATKCVRTERVLKLKSWFLLSTATTEVDKLVRLIASGFPLLVGMRTGRCFKMTANKELYRGPNKEKNHAVLLIGVEVNQIFLTDETTGENGKVHRVLFRARDSHGDDAHKCAELTGYGGDVYLLPEDLGSHVFGFHLEIPSYLTVAP
;
A
#
# COMPACT_ATOMS: atom_id res chain seq x y z
N ALA A 1 31.36 3.78 50.51
CA ALA A 1 30.44 2.62 50.44
C ALA A 1 30.27 2.22 48.97
N HIS A 2 31.05 1.24 48.52
CA HIS A 2 30.99 0.71 47.17
C HIS A 2 29.68 -0.07 46.96
N ARG A 3 28.93 0.27 45.91
CA ARG A 3 27.72 -0.44 45.51
C ARG A 3 28.15 -1.52 44.51
N GLU A 4 28.34 -2.76 44.98
CA GLU A 4 28.54 -3.91 44.11
C GLU A 4 27.31 -4.08 43.20
N GLN A 5 27.53 -3.93 41.89
CA GLN A 5 26.57 -4.36 40.88
C GLN A 5 26.57 -5.89 40.87
N LEU A 6 25.58 -6.48 41.53
CA LEU A 6 25.29 -7.92 41.44
C LEU A 6 24.99 -8.26 39.98
N GLN A 7 25.98 -8.82 39.27
CA GLN A 7 25.75 -9.44 37.97
C GLN A 7 24.89 -10.70 38.17
N PRO A 8 23.81 -10.88 37.39
CA PRO A 8 22.95 -12.04 37.51
C PRO A 8 23.74 -13.32 37.17
N SER A 9 23.52 -14.37 37.95
CA SER A 9 24.26 -15.63 37.81
C SER A 9 24.09 -16.24 36.40
N PRO A 10 25.07 -17.00 35.90
CA PRO A 10 25.00 -17.64 34.57
C PRO A 10 23.75 -18.52 34.38
N LYS A 11 23.23 -19.11 35.46
CA LYS A 11 21.97 -19.90 35.42
C LYS A 11 20.73 -19.02 35.23
N ALA A 12 20.71 -17.80 35.78
CA ALA A 12 19.63 -16.84 35.57
C ALA A 12 19.66 -16.27 34.14
N GLN A 13 20.85 -16.02 33.59
CA GLN A 13 21.03 -15.59 32.20
C GLN A 13 20.62 -16.70 31.20
N ALA A 14 21.00 -17.95 31.46
CA ALA A 14 20.60 -19.09 30.62
C ALA A 14 19.09 -19.38 30.67
N ARG A 15 18.46 -19.25 31.85
CA ARG A 15 17.00 -19.38 31.98
C ARG A 15 16.25 -18.25 31.29
N ALA A 16 16.73 -17.00 31.40
CA ALA A 16 16.17 -15.86 30.69
C ALA A 16 16.30 -16.05 29.17
N GLY A 17 17.50 -16.41 28.67
CA GLY A 17 17.74 -16.69 27.25
C GLY A 17 16.85 -17.82 26.70
N GLY A 18 16.66 -18.90 27.46
CA GLY A 18 15.75 -19.99 27.10
C GLY A 18 14.27 -19.59 27.10
N LEU A 19 13.85 -18.68 28.00
CA LEU A 19 12.49 -18.14 28.03
C LEU A 19 12.21 -17.23 26.83
N PHE A 20 13.16 -16.35 26.48
CA PHE A 20 13.07 -15.48 25.31
C PHE A 20 13.01 -16.29 24.02
N ALA A 21 13.87 -17.30 23.87
CA ALA A 21 13.85 -18.19 22.71
C ALA A 21 12.51 -18.95 22.57
N ARG A 22 11.90 -19.38 23.68
CA ARG A 22 10.58 -20.04 23.67
C ARG A 22 9.44 -19.08 23.31
N MET A 23 9.45 -17.84 23.82
CA MET A 23 8.46 -16.84 23.46
C MET A 23 8.54 -16.44 21.98
N ASP A 24 9.75 -16.33 21.44
CA ASP A 24 9.97 -16.01 20.03
C ASP A 24 9.48 -17.16 19.12
N LEU A 25 9.71 -18.42 19.51
CA LEU A 25 9.20 -19.59 18.80
C LEU A 25 7.66 -19.65 18.80
N GLN A 26 7.02 -19.43 19.96
CA GLN A 26 5.57 -19.41 20.06
C GLN A 26 4.95 -18.30 19.22
N ARG A 27 5.55 -17.10 19.23
CA ARG A 27 5.11 -15.99 18.37
C ARG A 27 5.30 -16.31 16.89
N ARG A 28 6.41 -16.95 16.51
CA ARG A 28 6.61 -17.42 15.12
C ARG A 28 5.53 -18.41 14.68
N GLN A 29 5.14 -19.34 15.56
CA GLN A 29 4.04 -20.26 15.29
C GLN A 29 2.70 -19.53 15.14
N GLN A 30 2.42 -18.54 15.99
CA GLN A 30 1.22 -17.69 15.87
C GLN A 30 1.21 -16.92 14.55
N LEU A 31 2.34 -16.36 14.12
CA LEU A 31 2.44 -15.67 12.83
C LEU A 31 2.22 -16.62 11.66
N ALA A 32 2.77 -17.83 11.72
CA ALA A 32 2.60 -18.83 10.67
C ALA A 32 1.15 -19.29 10.52
N ALA A 33 0.35 -19.25 11.59
CA ALA A 33 -1.07 -19.57 11.59
C ALA A 33 -1.96 -18.42 11.07
N ILE A 34 -1.42 -17.23 10.84
CA ILE A 34 -2.16 -16.12 10.26
C ILE A 34 -2.10 -16.26 8.74
N ASP A 35 -3.25 -16.66 8.19
CA ASP A 35 -3.49 -16.77 6.77
C ASP A 35 -4.25 -15.57 6.21
N PRO A 36 -4.04 -15.27 4.92
CA PRO A 36 -4.80 -14.24 4.21
C PRO A 36 -6.28 -14.60 4.16
N VAL A 37 -7.14 -13.59 4.28
CA VAL A 37 -8.57 -13.70 4.03
C VAL A 37 -8.88 -13.44 2.54
N PRO A 38 -10.07 -13.80 2.05
CA PRO A 38 -10.52 -13.36 0.73
C PRO A 38 -10.49 -11.83 0.60
N ALA A 39 -10.10 -11.33 -0.57
CA ALA A 39 -10.20 -9.90 -0.87
C ALA A 39 -11.67 -9.45 -0.91
N PRO A 40 -11.96 -8.16 -0.63
CA PRO A 40 -13.32 -7.63 -0.71
C PRO A 40 -13.97 -7.96 -2.05
N THR A 41 -15.18 -8.51 -2.01
CA THR A 41 -16.04 -8.77 -3.17
C THR A 41 -16.56 -7.47 -3.78
N ASP A 42 -17.09 -7.53 -4.99
CA ASP A 42 -17.67 -6.36 -5.64
C ASP A 42 -18.86 -5.78 -4.86
N ALA A 43 -19.68 -6.65 -4.25
CA ALA A 43 -20.79 -6.24 -3.40
C ALA A 43 -20.32 -5.52 -2.12
N GLU A 44 -19.24 -6.00 -1.47
CA GLU A 44 -18.66 -5.31 -0.30
C GLU A 44 -18.07 -3.95 -0.67
N LEU A 45 -17.52 -3.80 -1.89
CA LEU A 45 -17.06 -2.51 -2.40
C LEU A 45 -18.25 -1.58 -2.70
N ASP A 46 -19.34 -2.11 -3.25
CA ASP A 46 -20.59 -1.35 -3.47
C ASP A 46 -21.20 -0.87 -2.14
N GLU A 47 -21.25 -1.74 -1.13
CA GLU A 47 -21.71 -1.39 0.22
C GLU A 47 -20.83 -0.29 0.82
N ARG A 48 -19.50 -0.45 0.75
CA ARG A 48 -18.56 0.57 1.23
C ARG A 48 -18.72 1.90 0.51
N ALA A 49 -19.03 1.89 -0.79
CA ALA A 49 -19.30 3.12 -1.52
C ALA A 49 -20.45 3.92 -0.90
N THR A 50 -21.46 3.28 -0.30
CA THR A 50 -22.61 3.99 0.30
C THR A 50 -22.27 4.84 1.54
N LEU A 51 -21.07 4.66 2.13
CA LEU A 51 -20.62 5.42 3.31
C LEU A 51 -20.48 6.92 3.05
N LEU A 52 -20.29 7.33 1.79
CA LEU A 52 -20.22 8.73 1.38
C LEU A 52 -21.30 9.04 0.35
N LYS A 53 -22.07 10.11 0.59
CA LYS A 53 -23.15 10.52 -0.33
C LYS A 53 -22.64 11.38 -1.48
N ILE A 54 -21.71 12.28 -1.20
CA ILE A 54 -21.15 13.21 -2.18
C ILE A 54 -19.71 12.79 -2.44
N LYS A 55 -19.39 12.57 -3.72
CA LYS A 55 -18.07 12.14 -4.16
C LYS A 55 -17.71 12.81 -5.47
N PRO A 56 -16.43 13.09 -5.71
CA PRO A 56 -15.97 13.55 -7.01
C PRO A 56 -16.21 12.48 -8.07
N THR A 57 -16.63 12.92 -9.26
CA THR A 57 -16.71 12.09 -10.46
C THR A 57 -15.44 12.34 -11.27
N CYS A 58 -14.60 11.31 -11.44
CA CYS A 58 -13.31 11.44 -12.14
C CYS A 58 -13.46 11.70 -13.64
N CYS A 59 -14.54 11.21 -14.25
CA CYS A 59 -15.04 11.67 -15.54
C CYS A 59 -16.49 11.23 -15.73
N ASP A 60 -17.20 11.87 -16.65
CA ASP A 60 -18.53 11.42 -17.07
C ASP A 60 -18.48 10.02 -17.70
N GLY A 61 -19.61 9.31 -17.72
CA GLY A 61 -19.71 8.05 -18.45
C GLY A 61 -19.36 8.23 -19.92
N TRP A 62 -18.92 7.16 -20.59
CA TRP A 62 -18.50 7.24 -21.98
C TRP A 62 -19.30 6.29 -22.87
N ILE A 63 -19.62 6.75 -24.08
CA ILE A 63 -20.30 5.94 -25.08
C ILE A 63 -19.27 5.12 -25.84
N CYS A 64 -19.45 3.81 -25.87
CA CYS A 64 -18.58 2.92 -26.62
C CYS A 64 -18.67 3.21 -28.12
N LEU A 65 -17.54 3.56 -28.76
CA LEU A 65 -17.52 3.86 -30.20
C LEU A 65 -17.83 2.65 -31.08
N ILE A 66 -17.69 1.42 -30.54
CA ILE A 66 -17.95 0.17 -31.25
C ILE A 66 -19.43 -0.23 -31.12
N CYS A 67 -19.91 -0.47 -29.89
CA CYS A 67 -21.26 -1.00 -29.65
C CYS A 67 -22.30 0.07 -29.26
N ARG A 68 -21.91 1.34 -29.20
CA ARG A 68 -22.76 2.51 -28.86
C ARG A 68 -23.44 2.46 -27.48
N ARG A 69 -23.08 1.51 -26.63
CA ARG A 69 -23.58 1.43 -25.25
C ARG A 69 -22.90 2.48 -24.37
N LEU A 70 -23.69 3.12 -23.51
CA LEU A 70 -23.19 3.97 -22.43
C LEU A 70 -22.51 3.10 -21.36
N ASN A 71 -21.30 3.49 -20.96
CA ASN A 71 -20.58 2.91 -19.86
C ASN A 71 -20.57 3.94 -18.71
N GLU A 72 -21.45 3.71 -17.74
CA GLU A 72 -21.62 4.61 -16.59
C GLU A 72 -20.46 4.49 -15.60
N PRO A 73 -20.08 5.59 -14.92
CA PRO A 73 -19.11 5.53 -13.84
C PRO A 73 -19.58 4.63 -12.71
N LYS A 74 -18.70 3.73 -12.27
CA LYS A 74 -18.92 2.91 -11.08
C LYS A 74 -18.69 3.74 -9.82
N ASP A 75 -19.60 3.60 -8.88
CA ASP A 75 -19.46 4.25 -7.57
C ASP A 75 -18.47 3.48 -6.70
N ASN A 76 -17.55 4.20 -6.06
CA ASN A 76 -16.61 3.66 -5.08
C ASN A 76 -16.59 4.60 -3.87
N LEU A 77 -15.83 4.28 -2.81
CA LEU A 77 -15.78 5.15 -1.63
C LEU A 77 -15.30 6.56 -1.96
N LEU A 78 -14.12 6.70 -2.58
CA LEU A 78 -13.43 7.98 -2.70
C LEU A 78 -13.85 8.78 -3.94
N CYS A 79 -14.37 8.10 -4.96
CA CYS A 79 -14.75 8.72 -6.23
C CYS A 79 -15.61 7.80 -7.09
N LYS A 80 -16.25 8.38 -8.11
CA LYS A 80 -16.85 7.62 -9.22
C LYS A 80 -15.84 7.49 -10.35
N ILE A 81 -15.52 6.26 -10.76
CA ILE A 81 -14.54 5.97 -11.81
C ILE A 81 -15.26 5.31 -13.00
N PRO A 82 -15.04 5.77 -14.25
CA PRO A 82 -15.54 5.08 -15.43
C PRO A 82 -14.95 3.66 -15.53
N PRO A 83 -15.70 2.67 -16.03
CA PRO A 83 -15.07 1.43 -16.45
C PRO A 83 -14.13 1.73 -17.63
N PHE A 84 -12.93 1.18 -17.59
CA PHE A 84 -11.91 1.48 -18.61
C PHE A 84 -12.04 0.64 -19.88
N LYS A 85 -12.86 -0.41 -19.83
CA LYS A 85 -13.26 -1.25 -20.94
C LYS A 85 -14.78 -1.26 -21.04
N CYS A 86 -15.30 -1.47 -22.25
CA CYS A 86 -16.73 -1.61 -22.47
C CYS A 86 -17.28 -2.83 -21.70
N ALA A 87 -18.38 -2.64 -20.96
CA ALA A 87 -19.01 -3.72 -20.20
C ALA A 87 -19.76 -4.74 -21.07
N THR A 88 -20.02 -4.42 -22.34
CA THR A 88 -20.71 -5.33 -23.27
C THR A 88 -19.82 -6.53 -23.60
N ARG A 89 -20.37 -7.75 -23.42
CA ARG A 89 -19.68 -9.01 -23.74
C ARG A 89 -19.10 -8.97 -25.17
N ASN A 90 -17.84 -9.40 -25.30
CA ASN A 90 -17.06 -9.42 -26.55
C ASN A 90 -16.76 -8.04 -27.19
N CYS A 91 -17.18 -6.93 -26.57
CA CYS A 91 -16.82 -5.60 -27.06
C CYS A 91 -15.42 -5.22 -26.58
N LYS A 92 -14.52 -4.88 -27.51
CA LYS A 92 -13.14 -4.45 -27.20
C LYS A 92 -12.98 -2.94 -27.05
N GLY A 93 -14.09 -2.21 -26.89
CA GLY A 93 -14.05 -0.76 -26.73
C GLY A 93 -13.31 -0.35 -25.46
N GLN A 94 -12.49 0.69 -25.55
CA GLN A 94 -11.75 1.27 -24.43
C GLN A 94 -12.25 2.69 -24.17
N CYS A 95 -12.12 3.15 -22.93
CA CYS A 95 -12.45 4.54 -22.59
C CYS A 95 -11.59 5.49 -23.45
N PRO A 96 -12.22 6.38 -24.24
CA PRO A 96 -11.48 7.30 -25.11
C PRO A 96 -10.95 8.53 -24.37
N GLY A 97 -11.45 8.80 -23.17
CA GLY A 97 -11.05 9.95 -22.36
C GLY A 97 -9.92 9.63 -21.39
N THR A 98 -9.44 10.68 -20.72
CA THR A 98 -8.58 10.55 -19.55
C THR A 98 -9.44 10.57 -18.29
N ALA A 99 -9.11 9.71 -17.33
CA ALA A 99 -9.79 9.66 -16.05
C ALA A 99 -8.82 9.11 -15.00
N GLY A 100 -8.77 9.71 -13.83
CA GLY A 100 -7.88 9.24 -12.80
C GLY A 100 -8.24 9.73 -11.41
N MET A 101 -7.62 9.10 -10.42
CA MET A 101 -7.72 9.50 -9.03
C MET A 101 -6.43 9.17 -8.31
N ASN A 102 -6.20 9.88 -7.22
CA ASN A 102 -5.12 9.62 -6.29
C ASN A 102 -5.68 9.81 -4.88
N ILE A 103 -5.51 8.82 -4.02
CA ILE A 103 -5.93 8.87 -2.62
C ILE A 103 -5.33 10.10 -1.92
N ASN A 104 -4.12 10.51 -2.28
CA ASN A 104 -3.48 11.65 -1.65
C ASN A 104 -4.17 13.00 -1.92
N ASP A 105 -4.92 13.07 -3.02
CA ASP A 105 -5.61 14.29 -3.48
C ASP A 105 -7.12 14.25 -3.13
N CYS A 106 -7.58 13.21 -2.43
CA CYS A 106 -8.98 13.08 -2.02
C CYS A 106 -9.30 13.86 -0.74
N GLU A 107 -10.57 14.25 -0.65
CA GLU A 107 -11.19 14.83 0.54
C GLU A 107 -12.44 14.01 0.88
N VAL A 108 -12.56 13.62 2.14
CA VAL A 108 -13.67 12.82 2.67
C VAL A 108 -14.26 13.57 3.86
N ASN A 109 -15.54 13.94 3.78
CA ASN A 109 -16.24 14.77 4.78
C ASN A 109 -15.42 16.00 5.22
N GLY A 110 -14.84 16.74 4.27
CA GLY A 110 -14.02 17.93 4.57
C GLY A 110 -12.60 17.65 5.05
N VAL A 111 -12.22 16.39 5.24
CA VAL A 111 -10.90 15.98 5.74
C VAL A 111 -10.06 15.40 4.60
N ARG A 112 -8.88 15.99 4.38
CA ARG A 112 -7.92 15.49 3.37
C ARG A 112 -7.31 14.16 3.80
N THR A 113 -7.15 13.25 2.84
CA THR A 113 -6.56 11.93 3.05
C THR A 113 -5.05 11.88 2.74
N ASN A 114 -4.41 13.04 2.59
CA ASN A 114 -3.00 13.13 2.27
C ASN A 114 -2.10 12.55 3.37
N PHE A 115 -1.02 11.89 2.98
CA PHE A 115 -0.01 11.34 3.87
C PHE A 115 1.40 11.59 3.34
N ALA A 116 2.37 11.63 4.25
CA ALA A 116 3.76 11.95 3.95
C ALA A 116 4.46 10.84 3.15
N ILE A 117 5.38 11.25 2.27
CA ILE A 117 6.33 10.34 1.62
C ILE A 117 7.37 9.95 2.67
N ARG A 118 7.73 8.67 2.69
CA ARG A 118 8.76 8.17 3.61
C ARG A 118 10.10 8.06 2.89
N ASP A 119 11.19 8.05 3.65
CA ASP A 119 12.53 7.84 3.12
C ASP A 119 13.21 6.66 3.82
N GLN A 120 13.48 5.60 3.06
CA GLN A 120 14.18 4.40 3.52
C GLN A 120 15.72 4.58 3.57
N GLY A 121 16.22 5.68 3.02
CA GLY A 121 17.63 5.96 2.85
C GLY A 121 18.34 4.87 2.03
N PRO A 122 19.56 4.45 2.41
CA PRO A 122 20.30 3.41 1.70
C PRO A 122 19.83 1.98 2.02
N ASN A 123 18.88 1.81 2.94
CA ASN A 123 18.53 0.49 3.47
C ASN A 123 17.47 -0.22 2.59
N PRO A 124 17.55 -1.56 2.41
CA PRO A 124 16.60 -2.33 1.59
C PRO A 124 15.24 -2.57 2.28
N THR A 125 14.65 -1.53 2.88
CA THR A 125 13.48 -1.63 3.77
C THR A 125 12.17 -1.16 3.11
N CYS A 126 12.12 -1.13 1.78
CA CYS A 126 10.99 -0.64 0.98
C CYS A 126 9.66 -1.28 1.35
N ALA A 127 9.62 -2.60 1.57
CA ALA A 127 8.40 -3.31 1.94
C ALA A 127 7.81 -2.85 3.28
N ALA A 128 8.66 -2.55 4.27
CA ALA A 128 8.21 -2.00 5.54
C ALA A 128 7.73 -0.55 5.38
N HIS A 129 8.42 0.27 4.59
CA HIS A 129 8.00 1.65 4.32
C HIS A 129 6.66 1.70 3.58
N ALA A 130 6.47 0.87 2.56
CA ALA A 130 5.21 0.73 1.84
C ALA A 130 4.06 0.28 2.76
N LEU A 131 4.30 -0.71 3.65
CA LEU A 131 3.28 -1.14 4.62
C LEU A 131 2.90 -0.05 5.59
N VAL A 132 3.88 0.63 6.18
CA VAL A 132 3.57 1.67 7.17
C VAL A 132 2.88 2.87 6.49
N ALA A 133 3.29 3.25 5.28
CA ALA A 133 2.58 4.25 4.48
C ALA A 133 1.14 3.83 4.16
N ALA A 134 0.92 2.56 3.83
CA ALA A 134 -0.42 2.02 3.61
C ALA A 134 -1.28 2.14 4.88
N MET A 135 -0.73 1.76 6.03
CA MET A 135 -1.43 1.87 7.31
C MET A 135 -1.74 3.33 7.67
N ASP A 136 -0.80 4.25 7.44
CA ASP A 136 -0.98 5.70 7.66
C ASP A 136 -2.14 6.26 6.82
N VAL A 137 -2.21 5.92 5.53
CA VAL A 137 -3.28 6.42 4.66
C VAL A 137 -4.62 5.76 4.96
N SER A 138 -4.64 4.44 5.24
CA SER A 138 -5.87 3.74 5.58
C SER A 138 -6.51 4.29 6.86
N ILE A 139 -5.72 4.62 7.91
CA ILE A 139 -6.29 5.18 9.13
C ILE A 139 -6.78 6.63 8.94
N ARG A 140 -6.16 7.38 8.03
CA ARG A 140 -6.63 8.73 7.64
C ARG A 140 -7.96 8.66 6.89
N ILE A 141 -8.14 7.71 5.98
CA ILE A 141 -9.42 7.47 5.32
C ILE A 141 -10.49 7.11 6.36
N GLU A 142 -10.20 6.16 7.27
CA GLU A 142 -11.15 5.75 8.31
C GLU A 142 -11.46 6.86 9.33
N GLY A 143 -10.48 7.70 9.65
CA GLY A 143 -10.67 8.91 10.45
C GLY A 143 -11.54 9.94 9.73
N ALA A 144 -11.26 10.21 8.46
CA ALA A 144 -12.00 11.16 7.63
C ALA A 144 -13.48 10.75 7.45
N LEU A 145 -13.77 9.45 7.30
CA LEU A 145 -15.15 8.94 7.30
C LEU A 145 -15.93 9.28 8.57
N ARG A 146 -15.23 9.56 9.66
CA ARG A 146 -15.77 9.92 10.97
C ARG A 146 -15.49 11.38 11.34
N GLU A 147 -15.07 12.19 10.37
CA GLU A 147 -14.77 13.61 10.55
C GLU A 147 -13.62 13.88 11.54
N VAL A 148 -12.75 12.88 11.75
CA VAL A 148 -11.57 12.98 12.62
C VAL A 148 -10.30 13.10 11.79
N THR A 149 -9.55 14.18 11.99
CA THR A 149 -8.22 14.34 11.38
C THR A 149 -7.17 13.54 12.15
N ILE A 150 -6.49 12.62 11.46
CA ILE A 150 -5.38 11.83 12.02
C ILE A 150 -4.05 12.39 11.53
N CYS A 151 -3.32 13.07 12.42
CA CYS A 151 -2.03 13.69 12.08
C CYS A 151 -0.80 12.86 12.49
N LEU A 152 -0.92 11.96 13.46
CA LEU A 152 0.21 11.23 14.03
C LEU A 152 0.71 10.13 13.06
N PRO A 153 1.99 10.16 12.63
CA PRO A 153 2.55 9.11 11.80
C PRO A 153 2.90 7.86 12.61
N LEU A 154 2.94 6.72 11.95
CA LEU A 154 3.45 5.47 12.54
C LEU A 154 4.98 5.42 12.61
N ASN A 155 5.49 4.82 13.68
CA ASN A 155 6.92 4.65 13.95
C ASN A 155 7.44 3.38 13.27
N ILE A 156 8.21 3.54 12.19
CA ILE A 156 8.76 2.39 11.46
C ILE A 156 9.83 1.62 12.25
N VAL A 157 10.53 2.29 13.17
CA VAL A 157 11.53 1.64 14.04
C VAL A 157 10.86 0.61 14.96
N ASP A 158 9.62 0.84 15.37
CA ASP A 158 8.83 -0.13 16.14
C ASP A 158 8.57 -1.41 15.34
N LEU A 159 8.28 -1.29 14.03
CA LEU A 159 8.12 -2.44 13.15
C LEU A 159 9.44 -3.23 12.99
N PHE A 160 10.57 -2.53 12.84
CA PHE A 160 11.89 -3.17 12.78
C PHE A 160 12.25 -3.90 14.09
N ALA A 161 11.98 -3.26 15.23
CA ALA A 161 12.21 -3.83 16.56
C ALA A 161 11.37 -5.08 16.82
N LYS A 162 10.19 -5.19 16.19
CA LYS A 162 9.34 -6.40 16.24
C LYS A 162 9.80 -7.48 15.27
N TYR A 163 10.29 -7.11 14.09
CA TYR A 163 10.75 -8.07 13.07
C TYR A 163 11.98 -8.86 13.51
N TYR A 164 13.01 -8.16 14.01
CA TYR A 164 14.31 -8.77 14.31
C TYR A 164 14.25 -9.94 15.31
N PRO A 165 13.54 -9.87 16.45
CA PRO A 165 13.44 -11.01 17.37
C PRO A 165 12.79 -12.26 16.76
N LEU A 166 11.89 -12.08 15.80
CA LEU A 166 11.12 -13.17 15.18
C LEU A 166 11.92 -13.89 14.10
N PHE A 167 12.67 -13.14 13.28
CA PHE A 167 13.40 -13.68 12.13
C PHE A 167 14.91 -13.77 12.35
N ARG A 168 15.44 -13.12 13.40
CA ARG A 168 16.88 -12.95 13.69
C ARG A 168 17.66 -12.23 12.58
N GLU A 169 16.94 -11.52 11.73
CA GLU A 169 17.45 -10.81 10.55
C GLU A 169 16.84 -9.41 10.46
N GLY A 170 17.53 -8.48 9.82
CA GLY A 170 16.99 -7.16 9.52
C GLY A 170 16.06 -7.23 8.30
N VAL A 171 14.97 -6.45 8.32
CA VAL A 171 14.07 -6.35 7.16
C VAL A 171 14.87 -5.95 5.91
N GLY A 172 14.73 -6.71 4.83
CA GLY A 172 15.44 -6.47 3.57
C GLY A 172 16.79 -7.18 3.45
N ASN A 173 17.33 -7.68 4.56
CA ASN A 173 18.62 -8.38 4.63
C ASN A 173 18.45 -9.86 4.98
N GLU A 174 17.30 -10.45 4.64
CA GLU A 174 17.01 -11.83 4.97
C GLU A 174 17.93 -12.79 4.20
N VAL A 175 18.58 -13.73 4.91
CA VAL A 175 19.52 -14.70 4.33
C VAL A 175 18.76 -15.89 3.75
N GLU A 176 17.68 -16.28 4.40
CA GLU A 176 16.80 -17.35 3.93
C GLU A 176 15.90 -16.87 2.78
N GLU A 177 15.91 -17.60 1.66
CA GLU A 177 15.12 -17.25 0.48
C GLU A 177 13.61 -17.27 0.78
N ALA A 178 13.17 -18.23 1.59
CA ALA A 178 11.77 -18.32 2.01
C ALA A 178 11.30 -17.07 2.74
N ASP A 179 12.14 -16.49 3.61
CA ASP A 179 11.82 -15.27 4.35
C ASP A 179 11.89 -14.03 3.44
N ARG A 180 12.85 -13.97 2.49
CA ARG A 180 12.86 -12.92 1.45
C ARG A 180 11.58 -12.93 0.60
N MET A 181 11.15 -14.10 0.14
CA MET A 181 9.97 -14.25 -0.72
C MET A 181 8.66 -14.00 0.03
N ARG A 182 8.66 -14.21 1.36
CA ARG A 182 7.51 -13.97 2.23
C ARG A 182 7.61 -12.66 3.02
N ARG A 183 8.51 -11.74 2.65
CA ARG A 183 8.76 -10.50 3.40
C ARG A 183 7.48 -9.68 3.63
N ILE A 184 6.72 -9.38 2.57
CA ILE A 184 5.45 -8.63 2.70
C ILE A 184 4.44 -9.42 3.58
N PRO A 185 4.14 -10.71 3.32
CA PRO A 185 3.32 -11.52 4.22
C PRO A 185 3.77 -11.51 5.69
N ASN A 186 5.07 -11.63 5.96
CA ASN A 186 5.63 -11.64 7.31
C ASN A 186 5.40 -10.28 8.01
N LEU A 187 5.60 -9.17 7.29
CA LEU A 187 5.32 -7.84 7.80
C LEU A 187 3.82 -7.63 8.07
N LEU A 188 2.94 -8.09 7.18
CA LEU A 188 1.48 -8.04 7.38
C LEU A 188 1.05 -8.85 8.61
N ARG A 189 1.60 -10.06 8.80
CA ARG A 189 1.35 -10.88 9.99
C ARG A 189 1.81 -10.21 11.27
N ILE A 190 2.99 -9.57 11.26
CA ILE A 190 3.46 -8.77 12.41
C ILE A 190 2.51 -7.62 12.68
N ALA A 191 2.08 -6.88 11.66
CA ALA A 191 1.16 -5.76 11.81
C ALA A 191 -0.24 -6.19 12.27
N GLN A 192 -0.71 -7.40 11.92
CA GLN A 192 -1.94 -7.98 12.43
C GLN A 192 -1.80 -8.42 13.90
N LEU A 193 -0.75 -9.17 14.24
CA LEU A 193 -0.58 -9.73 15.58
C LEU A 193 -0.17 -8.67 16.62
N LEU A 194 0.80 -7.81 16.25
CA LEU A 194 1.50 -6.90 17.16
C LEU A 194 1.28 -5.42 16.85
N GLY A 195 0.78 -5.09 15.66
CA GLY A 195 0.57 -3.71 15.19
C GLY A 195 1.84 -2.88 15.04
N VAL A 196 1.67 -1.57 14.84
CA VAL A 196 2.75 -0.58 14.74
C VAL A 196 2.41 0.62 15.65
N LYS A 197 3.36 1.05 16.47
CA LYS A 197 3.19 2.20 17.36
C LYS A 197 3.13 3.52 16.59
N TYR A 198 2.36 4.48 17.08
CA TYR A 198 2.49 5.87 16.64
C TYR A 198 3.79 6.50 17.14
N VAL A 199 4.30 7.50 16.40
CA VAL A 199 5.37 8.37 16.89
C VAL A 199 4.81 9.20 18.04
N CYS A 200 5.34 9.02 19.26
CA CYS A 200 4.93 9.80 20.43
C CYS A 200 5.80 11.06 20.54
N ALA A 201 5.19 12.24 20.42
CA ALA A 201 5.91 13.51 20.47
C ALA A 201 6.36 13.90 21.90
N THR A 202 5.80 13.28 22.96
CA THR A 202 6.12 13.63 24.35
C THR A 202 6.28 12.38 25.22
N LYS A 203 7.38 12.32 25.99
CA LYS A 203 7.70 11.22 26.94
C LYS A 203 6.67 11.04 28.07
N CYS A 204 5.66 11.92 28.15
CA CYS A 204 4.74 12.03 29.29
C CYS A 204 3.42 11.26 29.09
N VAL A 205 3.06 10.85 27.87
CA VAL A 205 1.84 10.07 27.61
C VAL A 205 2.18 8.58 27.58
N ARG A 206 1.89 7.87 28.68
CA ARG A 206 2.20 6.44 28.88
C ARG A 206 1.33 5.47 28.08
N THR A 207 0.29 5.93 27.40
CA THR A 207 -0.53 5.06 26.54
C THR A 207 0.10 4.95 25.17
N GLU A 208 0.93 3.92 24.97
CA GLU A 208 1.42 3.55 23.64
C GLU A 208 0.22 3.17 22.76
N ARG A 209 -0.18 4.06 21.85
CA ARG A 209 -1.19 3.74 20.84
C ARG A 209 -0.55 2.90 19.75
N VAL A 210 -1.15 1.75 19.47
CA VAL A 210 -0.73 0.81 18.44
C VAL A 210 -1.84 0.70 17.41
N LEU A 211 -1.53 0.82 16.13
CA LEU A 211 -2.45 0.50 15.04
C LEU A 211 -2.22 -0.94 14.59
N LYS A 212 -3.27 -1.74 14.53
CA LYS A 212 -3.24 -3.14 14.10
C LYS A 212 -4.00 -3.35 12.81
N LEU A 213 -3.62 -4.37 12.08
CA LEU A 213 -4.46 -4.91 11.01
C LEU A 213 -5.49 -5.85 11.65
N LYS A 214 -6.73 -5.81 11.16
CA LYS A 214 -7.74 -6.82 11.46
C LYS A 214 -7.47 -8.10 10.67
N SER A 215 -7.17 -7.95 9.39
CA SER A 215 -6.88 -9.04 8.44
C SER A 215 -6.15 -8.47 7.21
N TRP A 216 -5.56 -9.35 6.40
CA TRP A 216 -4.98 -8.99 5.11
C TRP A 216 -5.36 -10.00 4.03
N PHE A 217 -5.31 -9.60 2.76
CA PHE A 217 -5.65 -10.41 1.61
C PHE A 217 -4.57 -10.29 0.54
N LEU A 218 -4.52 -11.26 -0.38
CA LEU A 218 -3.66 -11.22 -1.55
C LEU A 218 -4.43 -11.51 -2.83
N LEU A 219 -3.98 -10.92 -3.91
CA LEU A 219 -4.52 -11.08 -5.26
C LEU A 219 -3.36 -11.45 -6.20
N SER A 220 -3.56 -12.46 -7.03
CA SER A 220 -2.62 -12.81 -8.10
C SER A 220 -2.80 -11.85 -9.27
N THR A 221 -1.73 -11.17 -9.69
CA THR A 221 -1.80 -10.25 -10.85
C THR A 221 -2.07 -10.97 -12.16
N ALA A 222 -1.76 -12.26 -12.25
CA ALA A 222 -2.02 -13.07 -13.44
C ALA A 222 -3.51 -13.40 -13.64
N THR A 223 -4.31 -13.42 -12.58
CA THR A 223 -5.72 -13.84 -12.63
C THR A 223 -6.69 -12.75 -12.20
N THR A 224 -6.21 -11.67 -11.59
CA THR A 224 -7.06 -10.57 -11.13
C THR A 224 -7.24 -9.55 -12.24
N GLU A 225 -8.49 -9.28 -12.59
CA GLU A 225 -8.82 -8.21 -13.54
C GLU A 225 -8.34 -6.85 -13.03
N VAL A 226 -7.76 -6.04 -13.93
CA VAL A 226 -7.28 -4.68 -13.62
C VAL A 226 -8.40 -3.81 -13.01
N ASP A 227 -9.64 -3.98 -13.47
CA ASP A 227 -10.82 -3.28 -12.92
C ASP A 227 -10.98 -3.54 -11.42
N LYS A 228 -10.68 -4.76 -10.95
CA LYS A 228 -10.78 -5.08 -9.52
C LYS A 228 -9.76 -4.31 -8.68
N LEU A 229 -8.51 -4.21 -9.16
CA LEU A 229 -7.46 -3.45 -8.50
C LEU A 229 -7.81 -1.96 -8.44
N VAL A 230 -8.34 -1.43 -9.54
CA VAL A 230 -8.84 -0.05 -9.64
C VAL A 230 -9.94 0.20 -8.61
N ARG A 231 -10.95 -0.67 -8.55
CA ARG A 231 -12.07 -0.54 -7.60
C ARG A 231 -11.61 -0.60 -6.14
N LEU A 232 -10.61 -1.44 -5.83
CA LEU A 232 -10.04 -1.50 -4.48
C LEU A 232 -9.39 -0.16 -4.09
N ILE A 233 -8.52 0.38 -4.94
CA ILE A 233 -7.85 1.68 -4.69
C ILE A 233 -8.89 2.80 -4.57
N ALA A 234 -9.85 2.86 -5.50
CA ALA A 234 -10.94 3.83 -5.50
C ALA A 234 -11.87 3.71 -4.27
N SER A 235 -11.93 2.53 -3.66
CA SER A 235 -12.68 2.27 -2.42
C SER A 235 -11.85 2.50 -1.15
N GLY A 236 -10.65 3.06 -1.29
CA GLY A 236 -9.77 3.42 -0.18
C GLY A 236 -8.92 2.27 0.37
N PHE A 237 -8.72 1.21 -0.41
CA PHE A 237 -7.74 0.15 -0.11
C PHE A 237 -6.43 0.44 -0.85
N PRO A 238 -5.43 1.06 -0.21
CA PRO A 238 -4.10 1.18 -0.81
C PRO A 238 -3.49 -0.22 -0.93
N LEU A 239 -2.81 -0.50 -2.05
CA LEU A 239 -2.36 -1.85 -2.37
C LEU A 239 -0.83 -1.93 -2.40
N LEU A 240 -0.24 -2.82 -1.60
CA LEU A 240 1.19 -3.07 -1.65
C LEU A 240 1.53 -3.99 -2.81
N VAL A 241 2.62 -3.70 -3.50
CA VAL A 241 3.04 -4.53 -4.63
C VAL A 241 4.56 -4.56 -4.72
N GLY A 242 5.10 -5.70 -5.12
CA GLY A 242 6.49 -5.81 -5.54
C GLY A 242 6.64 -5.32 -6.97
N MET A 243 7.80 -4.77 -7.33
CA MET A 243 8.13 -4.43 -8.71
C MET A 243 9.62 -4.64 -8.94
N ARG A 244 10.02 -4.74 -10.20
CA ARG A 244 11.44 -4.78 -10.56
C ARG A 244 11.96 -3.36 -10.69
N THR A 245 13.16 -3.11 -10.18
CA THR A 245 13.84 -1.83 -10.29
C THR A 245 15.24 -2.01 -10.86
N GLY A 246 15.67 -1.05 -11.66
CA GLY A 246 17.02 -0.93 -12.18
C GLY A 246 17.59 0.47 -11.93
N ARG A 247 18.79 0.72 -12.47
CA ARG A 247 19.52 2.00 -12.29
C ARG A 247 18.69 3.25 -12.62
N CYS A 248 17.82 3.17 -13.62
CA CYS A 248 17.03 4.32 -14.07
C CYS A 248 15.81 4.63 -13.18
N PHE A 249 15.45 3.75 -12.23
CA PHE A 249 14.27 3.97 -11.38
C PHE A 249 14.34 5.31 -10.65
N LYS A 250 15.48 5.60 -10.02
CA LYS A 250 15.70 6.88 -9.30
C LYS A 250 15.74 8.12 -10.22
N MET A 251 15.86 7.92 -11.53
CA MET A 251 15.91 9.00 -12.52
C MET A 251 14.54 9.34 -13.11
N THR A 252 13.56 8.45 -12.95
CA THR A 252 12.18 8.71 -13.40
C THR A 252 11.60 9.89 -12.64
N ALA A 253 11.04 10.88 -13.33
CA ALA A 253 10.44 12.05 -12.70
C ALA A 253 9.04 11.73 -12.13
N ASN A 254 8.46 12.67 -11.36
CA ASN A 254 7.10 12.48 -10.86
C ASN A 254 6.14 12.27 -12.03
N LYS A 255 5.17 11.36 -11.88
CA LYS A 255 4.13 11.08 -12.89
C LYS A 255 4.69 10.59 -14.23
N GLU A 256 5.95 10.17 -14.30
CA GLU A 256 6.47 9.47 -15.47
C GLU A 256 6.18 7.96 -15.37
N LEU A 257 5.95 7.35 -16.52
CA LEU A 257 5.84 5.90 -16.63
C LEU A 257 7.22 5.25 -16.43
N TYR A 258 7.35 4.45 -15.39
CA TYR A 258 8.49 3.59 -15.19
C TYR A 258 8.22 2.18 -15.73
N ARG A 259 9.12 1.67 -16.58
CA ARG A 259 9.15 0.26 -17.00
C ARG A 259 10.37 -0.43 -16.41
N GLY A 260 10.14 -1.50 -15.65
CA GLY A 260 11.19 -2.26 -14.99
C GLY A 260 12.02 -3.09 -15.98
N PRO A 261 13.33 -3.28 -15.76
CA PRO A 261 14.13 -4.17 -16.59
C PRO A 261 13.76 -5.65 -16.36
N ASN A 262 14.00 -6.49 -17.38
CA ASN A 262 13.75 -7.94 -17.31
C ASN A 262 14.61 -8.67 -16.26
N LYS A 263 15.76 -8.10 -15.88
CA LYS A 263 16.64 -8.60 -14.82
C LYS A 263 17.07 -7.41 -13.95
N GLU A 264 16.65 -7.37 -12.68
CA GLU A 264 17.32 -6.70 -11.52
C GLU A 264 16.38 -6.60 -10.29
N LYS A 265 16.84 -5.87 -9.25
CA LYS A 265 16.42 -5.87 -7.84
C LYS A 265 14.92 -5.72 -7.62
N ASN A 266 14.38 -6.52 -6.70
CA ASN A 266 13.01 -6.40 -6.22
C ASN A 266 12.88 -5.18 -5.30
N HIS A 267 11.86 -4.37 -5.57
CA HIS A 267 11.46 -3.23 -4.76
C HIS A 267 9.98 -3.36 -4.39
N ALA A 268 9.53 -2.64 -3.37
CA ALA A 268 8.13 -2.65 -2.98
C ALA A 268 7.63 -1.21 -2.89
N VAL A 269 6.45 -1.00 -3.45
CA VAL A 269 5.79 0.31 -3.55
C VAL A 269 4.33 0.19 -3.11
N LEU A 270 3.70 1.34 -2.90
CA LEU A 270 2.28 1.41 -2.54
C LEU A 270 1.46 2.01 -3.68
N LEU A 271 0.52 1.25 -4.23
CA LEU A 271 -0.43 1.76 -5.21
C LEU A 271 -1.49 2.60 -4.50
N ILE A 272 -1.56 3.89 -4.87
CA ILE A 272 -2.44 4.89 -4.23
C ILE A 272 -3.33 5.62 -5.21
N GLY A 273 -3.22 5.32 -6.50
CA GLY A 273 -4.00 5.99 -7.52
C GLY A 273 -4.03 5.21 -8.82
N VAL A 274 -4.89 5.67 -9.70
CA VAL A 274 -5.11 5.10 -11.03
C VAL A 274 -5.30 6.22 -12.02
N GLU A 275 -4.84 6.02 -13.25
CA GLU A 275 -5.08 6.95 -14.35
C GLU A 275 -5.26 6.16 -15.65
N VAL A 276 -6.30 6.46 -16.41
CA VAL A 276 -6.35 6.10 -17.82
C VAL A 276 -5.81 7.25 -18.62
N ASN A 277 -4.75 6.95 -19.37
CA ASN A 277 -4.10 7.90 -20.23
C ASN A 277 -3.80 7.27 -21.59
N GLN A 278 -3.69 8.11 -22.61
CA GLN A 278 -3.20 7.70 -23.92
C GLN A 278 -1.68 7.82 -23.91
N ILE A 279 -1.00 6.69 -23.90
CA ILE A 279 0.47 6.64 -23.90
C ILE A 279 0.99 6.13 -25.23
N PHE A 280 2.21 6.53 -25.58
CA PHE A 280 2.92 5.94 -26.69
C PHE A 280 3.63 4.68 -26.19
N LEU A 281 3.28 3.54 -26.77
CA LEU A 281 4.01 2.28 -26.56
C LEU A 281 4.54 1.79 -27.89
N THR A 282 5.77 1.29 -27.86
CA THR A 282 6.35 0.52 -28.96
C THR A 282 5.78 -0.88 -28.90
N ASP A 283 5.19 -1.32 -30.00
CA ASP A 283 4.84 -2.72 -30.18
C ASP A 283 6.14 -3.52 -30.29
N GLU A 284 6.37 -4.43 -29.35
CA GLU A 284 7.61 -5.21 -29.27
C GLU A 284 7.73 -6.21 -30.45
N THR A 285 6.65 -6.50 -31.17
CA THR A 285 6.64 -7.42 -32.32
C THR A 285 6.84 -6.71 -33.65
N THR A 286 6.30 -5.50 -33.82
CA THR A 286 6.40 -4.74 -35.08
C THR A 286 7.43 -3.62 -35.03
N GLY A 287 7.85 -3.20 -33.83
CA GLY A 287 8.72 -2.05 -33.60
C GLY A 287 8.02 -0.69 -33.82
N GLU A 288 6.73 -0.68 -34.13
CA GLU A 288 5.98 0.53 -34.39
C GLU A 288 5.51 1.20 -33.11
N ASN A 289 5.59 2.54 -33.06
CA ASN A 289 5.06 3.32 -31.95
C ASN A 289 3.58 3.64 -32.20
N GLY A 290 2.72 3.15 -31.30
CA GLY A 290 1.29 3.41 -31.34
C GLY A 290 0.83 4.21 -30.13
N LYS A 291 -0.12 5.12 -30.32
CA LYS A 291 -0.89 5.68 -29.21
C LYS A 291 -1.91 4.65 -28.74
N VAL A 292 -1.85 4.30 -27.46
CA VAL A 292 -2.74 3.32 -26.87
C VAL A 292 -3.28 3.78 -25.52
N HIS A 293 -4.57 3.55 -25.27
CA HIS A 293 -5.14 3.80 -23.96
C HIS A 293 -4.70 2.70 -23.00
N ARG A 294 -4.17 3.11 -21.84
CA ARG A 294 -3.71 2.20 -20.79
C ARG A 294 -4.17 2.70 -19.44
N VAL A 295 -4.45 1.74 -18.55
CA VAL A 295 -4.59 2.00 -17.12
C VAL A 295 -3.18 2.02 -16.55
N LEU A 296 -2.86 3.09 -15.84
CA LEU A 296 -1.61 3.32 -15.13
C LEU A 296 -1.92 3.33 -13.63
N PHE A 297 -1.08 2.68 -12.84
CA PHE A 297 -1.16 2.76 -11.39
C PHE A 297 -0.18 3.80 -10.88
N ARG A 298 -0.66 4.74 -10.07
CA ARG A 298 0.20 5.67 -9.35
C ARG A 298 0.77 4.95 -8.13
N ALA A 299 2.08 4.76 -8.14
CA ALA A 299 2.83 4.05 -7.13
C ALA A 299 3.68 5.02 -6.30
N ARG A 300 3.44 5.03 -4.99
CA ARG A 300 4.21 5.76 -3.99
C ARG A 300 5.47 5.00 -3.65
N ASP A 301 6.60 5.63 -3.89
CA ASP A 301 7.92 5.16 -3.49
C ASP A 301 8.30 5.64 -2.07
N SER A 302 9.44 5.17 -1.58
CA SER A 302 10.00 5.48 -0.28
C SER A 302 11.46 5.96 -0.35
N HIS A 303 11.88 6.63 -1.43
CA HIS A 303 13.19 7.29 -1.54
C HIS A 303 13.15 8.79 -1.17
N GLY A 304 12.14 9.23 -0.43
CA GLY A 304 11.95 10.65 -0.08
C GLY A 304 11.18 11.45 -1.13
N ASP A 305 10.86 12.69 -0.80
CA ASP A 305 10.11 13.64 -1.63
C ASP A 305 10.94 14.30 -2.74
N ASP A 306 12.27 14.30 -2.57
CA ASP A 306 13.24 14.68 -3.62
C ASP A 306 13.45 13.57 -4.67
N ALA A 307 13.06 12.33 -4.39
CA ALA A 307 13.01 11.28 -5.40
C ALA A 307 11.81 11.49 -6.31
N HIS A 308 11.95 11.17 -7.60
CA HIS A 308 10.92 11.42 -8.61
C HIS A 308 10.42 12.87 -8.55
N LYS A 309 11.34 13.83 -8.76
CA LYS A 309 11.08 15.26 -8.56
C LYS A 309 9.82 15.71 -9.29
N CYS A 310 8.95 16.40 -8.58
CA CYS A 310 7.79 17.08 -9.15
C CYS A 310 8.04 18.59 -9.19
N ALA A 311 8.09 19.17 -10.38
CA ALA A 311 8.18 20.63 -10.50
C ALA A 311 6.91 21.36 -10.01
N GLU A 312 5.76 20.67 -9.97
CA GLU A 312 4.44 21.24 -9.66
C GLU A 312 4.08 21.19 -8.17
N LEU A 313 4.76 20.38 -7.36
CA LEU A 313 4.38 20.11 -5.98
C LEU A 313 5.61 20.13 -5.06
N THR A 314 5.86 21.27 -4.42
CA THR A 314 6.82 21.37 -3.33
C THR A 314 6.42 20.42 -2.19
N GLY A 315 7.25 19.42 -1.90
CA GLY A 315 7.04 18.44 -0.83
C GLY A 315 6.12 17.26 -1.14
N TYR A 316 5.74 17.04 -2.41
CA TYR A 316 4.94 15.88 -2.84
C TYR A 316 5.43 15.22 -4.15
N GLY A 317 6.75 15.04 -4.29
CA GLY A 317 7.36 14.14 -5.29
C GLY A 317 7.13 12.66 -4.97
N GLY A 318 8.02 11.78 -5.41
CA GLY A 318 8.08 10.39 -4.91
C GLY A 318 7.05 9.41 -5.49
N ASP A 319 6.21 9.82 -6.44
CA ASP A 319 5.27 8.93 -7.13
C ASP A 319 5.73 8.65 -8.57
N VAL A 320 5.51 7.42 -9.04
CA VAL A 320 5.71 7.03 -10.44
C VAL A 320 4.47 6.33 -10.99
N TYR A 321 4.31 6.30 -12.32
CA TYR A 321 3.33 5.43 -12.94
C TYR A 321 3.93 4.06 -13.26
N LEU A 322 3.15 3.02 -13.02
CA LEU A 322 3.44 1.64 -13.40
C LEU A 322 2.33 1.11 -14.29
N LEU A 323 2.68 0.27 -15.25
CA LEU A 323 1.69 -0.53 -15.97
C LEU A 323 1.29 -1.77 -15.16
N PRO A 324 0.09 -2.34 -15.41
CA PRO A 324 -0.33 -3.60 -14.77
C PRO A 324 0.68 -4.74 -14.96
N GLU A 325 1.32 -4.82 -16.12
CA GLU A 325 2.35 -5.81 -16.45
C GLU A 325 3.69 -5.62 -15.72
N ASP A 326 3.97 -4.42 -15.19
CA ASP A 326 5.17 -4.14 -14.41
C ASP A 326 5.01 -4.48 -12.92
N LEU A 327 3.78 -4.83 -12.50
CA LEU A 327 3.48 -5.29 -11.15
C LEU A 327 4.06 -6.68 -10.91
N GLY A 328 4.48 -6.94 -9.68
CA GLY A 328 4.90 -8.27 -9.23
C GLY A 328 3.76 -9.28 -9.30
N SER A 329 4.06 -10.56 -9.03
CA SER A 329 3.08 -11.65 -9.14
C SER A 329 1.88 -11.55 -8.20
N HIS A 330 2.02 -10.76 -7.13
CA HIS A 330 0.99 -10.60 -6.11
C HIS A 330 0.84 -9.14 -5.70
N VAL A 331 -0.40 -8.76 -5.44
CA VAL A 331 -0.80 -7.49 -4.83
C VAL A 331 -1.44 -7.79 -3.48
N PHE A 332 -1.11 -7.01 -2.47
CA PHE A 332 -1.56 -7.21 -1.09
C PHE A 332 -2.39 -6.02 -0.62
N GLY A 333 -3.47 -6.29 0.09
CA GLY A 333 -4.26 -5.27 0.78
C GLY A 333 -4.68 -5.76 2.17
N PHE A 334 -5.31 -4.89 2.94
CA PHE A 334 -5.70 -5.23 4.31
C PHE A 334 -6.89 -4.44 4.81
N HIS A 335 -7.46 -4.93 5.91
CA HIS A 335 -8.44 -4.23 6.73
C HIS A 335 -7.77 -3.77 8.02
N LEU A 336 -7.97 -2.51 8.39
CA LEU A 336 -7.51 -2.01 9.69
C LEU A 336 -8.44 -2.49 10.81
N GLU A 337 -7.86 -2.76 11.97
CA GLU A 337 -8.61 -2.77 13.22
C GLU A 337 -8.91 -1.31 13.58
N ILE A 338 -10.18 -0.91 13.50
CA ILE A 338 -10.59 0.47 13.80
C ILE A 338 -10.31 0.75 15.28
N PRO A 339 -9.40 1.68 15.62
CA PRO A 339 -9.08 1.97 16.99
C PRO A 339 -10.29 2.49 17.76
N SER A 340 -10.40 2.13 19.04
CA SER A 340 -11.54 2.54 19.88
C SER A 340 -11.72 4.05 20.01
N TYR A 341 -10.64 4.83 19.87
CA TYR A 341 -10.74 6.30 19.87
C TYR A 341 -11.39 6.88 18.60
N LEU A 342 -11.57 6.07 17.55
CA LEU A 342 -12.39 6.42 16.38
C LEU A 342 -13.82 5.85 16.48
N THR A 343 -14.10 4.94 17.42
CA THR A 343 -15.45 4.36 17.56
C THR A 343 -16.36 5.16 18.50
N VAL A 344 -15.82 6.20 19.16
CA VAL A 344 -16.64 7.12 19.95
C VAL A 344 -17.27 8.11 18.97
N ALA A 345 -18.53 7.87 18.63
CA ALA A 345 -19.35 8.86 17.93
C ALA A 345 -19.52 10.11 18.84
N PRO A 346 -19.67 11.32 18.25
CA PRO A 346 -20.01 12.52 19.01
C PRO A 346 -21.32 12.39 19.79
#